data_AF-A0A947V9W5-F1
#
_entry.id   AF-A0A947V9W5-F1
#
_cell.length_a   1.000
_cell.length_b   1.000
_cell.length_c   1.000
_cell.angle_alpha   90.00
_cell.angle_beta   90.00
_cell.angle_gamma   90.00
#
_symmetry.space_group_name_H-M   'P 1'
#
loop_
_entity.id
_entity.type
_entity.pdbx_description
1 polymer ?
#
loop_
_entity_poly.entity_id
_entity_poly.type
_entity_poly.pdbx_seq_one_letter_code
_entity_poly.pdbx_strand_id
1 'polypeptide(L)'
;MKYTTIALAALAVLSSAAHAAPAMMSTEWTAQACDAWNKDAALTDGLGEKWIKNDKGRGYKIIHLYRTDCGEATKTELKIVDKDGKAMCVYGGAVQNAQMDHAVDYTMHATSERWNEMGAGEYGPMKAMMFGRLKFTGPKMEAMGVMGPFEAFLRLPGKIPGDKACPAK
;
A
#
# COMPACT_ATOMS: atom_id res chain seq x y z
N MET A 1 -9.23 -66.03 24.07
CA MET A 1 -8.70 -64.75 24.59
C MET A 1 -9.06 -63.66 23.59
N LYS A 2 -9.87 -62.68 24.01
CA LYS A 2 -10.33 -61.57 23.16
C LYS A 2 -9.34 -60.41 23.32
N TYR A 3 -8.71 -59.99 22.22
CA TYR A 3 -7.87 -58.78 22.21
C TYR A 3 -8.72 -57.61 21.72
N THR A 4 -9.07 -56.72 22.65
CA THR A 4 -9.79 -55.48 22.39
C THR A 4 -8.76 -54.42 22.01
N THR A 5 -8.68 -54.05 20.73
CA THR A 5 -7.80 -52.98 20.26
C THR A 5 -8.52 -51.64 20.48
N ILE A 6 -8.03 -50.84 21.42
CA ILE A 6 -8.51 -49.47 21.66
C ILE A 6 -7.81 -48.55 20.65
N ALA A 7 -8.58 -47.94 19.74
CA ALA A 7 -8.08 -46.91 18.84
C ALA A 7 -8.09 -45.55 19.57
N LEU A 8 -6.91 -44.97 19.79
CA LEU A 8 -6.75 -43.61 20.31
C LEU A 8 -6.86 -42.63 19.12
N ALA A 9 -7.96 -41.88 19.04
CA ALA A 9 -8.09 -40.77 18.08
C ALA A 9 -7.41 -39.52 18.66
N ALA A 10 -6.25 -39.14 18.10
CA ALA A 10 -5.60 -37.87 18.41
C ALA A 10 -6.31 -36.72 17.67
N LEU A 11 -7.10 -35.92 18.39
CA LEU A 11 -7.58 -34.63 17.88
C LEU A 11 -6.41 -33.63 17.88
N ALA A 12 -5.84 -33.36 16.71
CA ALA A 12 -4.97 -32.21 16.52
C ALA A 12 -5.83 -30.93 16.54
N VAL A 13 -5.76 -30.18 17.64
CA VAL A 13 -6.34 -28.85 17.73
C VAL A 13 -5.46 -27.92 16.89
N LEU A 14 -5.93 -27.57 15.69
CA LEU A 14 -5.34 -26.49 14.91
C LEU A 14 -5.68 -25.16 15.61
N SER A 15 -4.78 -24.69 16.46
CA SER A 15 -4.84 -23.34 17.01
C SER A 15 -4.61 -22.33 15.88
N SER A 16 -5.68 -21.79 15.32
CA SER A 16 -5.61 -20.60 14.46
C SER A 16 -5.11 -19.44 15.31
N ALA A 17 -3.79 -19.16 15.26
CA ALA A 17 -3.25 -17.94 15.81
C ALA A 17 -3.90 -16.76 15.05
N ALA A 18 -4.78 -16.03 15.72
CA ALA A 18 -5.29 -14.77 15.22
C ALA A 18 -4.09 -13.80 15.17
N HIS A 19 -3.43 -13.71 14.01
CA HIS A 19 -2.43 -12.68 13.78
C HIS A 19 -3.14 -11.34 13.86
N ALA A 20 -2.73 -10.50 14.81
CA ALA A 20 -3.20 -9.12 14.86
C ALA A 20 -2.86 -8.45 13.52
N ALA A 21 -3.77 -7.62 13.01
CA ALA A 21 -3.49 -6.86 11.80
C ALA A 21 -2.25 -5.99 12.01
N PRO A 22 -1.35 -5.88 11.03
CA PRO A 22 -0.20 -5.00 11.15
C PRO A 22 -0.66 -3.55 11.30
N ALA A 23 0.14 -2.72 11.97
CA ALA A 23 -0.11 -1.28 12.03
C ALA A 23 -0.25 -0.71 10.60
N MET A 24 -1.28 0.10 10.35
CA MET A 24 -1.50 0.70 9.04
C MET A 24 -0.26 1.50 8.60
N MET A 25 0.23 1.26 7.38
CA MET A 25 1.48 1.82 6.83
C MET A 25 2.77 1.36 7.53
N SER A 26 2.73 0.28 8.29
CA SER A 26 3.96 -0.43 8.67
C SER A 26 4.59 -1.16 7.48
N THR A 27 5.81 -1.66 7.67
CA THR A 27 6.51 -2.45 6.65
C THR A 27 5.70 -3.65 6.18
N GLU A 28 5.11 -4.41 7.11
CA GLU A 28 4.25 -5.55 6.82
C GLU A 28 2.96 -5.13 6.09
N TRP A 29 2.29 -4.07 6.56
CA TRP A 29 1.10 -3.55 5.88
C TRP A 29 1.44 -3.08 4.45
N THR A 30 2.62 -2.49 4.25
CA THR A 30 3.06 -1.99 2.94
C THR A 30 3.40 -3.13 1.97
N ALA A 31 3.92 -4.25 2.48
CA ALA A 31 4.05 -5.48 1.69
C ALA A 31 2.66 -5.98 1.22
N GLN A 32 1.67 -6.02 2.12
CA GLN A 32 0.28 -6.37 1.76
C GLN A 32 -0.33 -5.37 0.76
N ALA A 33 0.02 -4.08 0.87
CA ALA A 33 -0.40 -3.06 -0.10
C ALA A 33 0.21 -3.28 -1.49
N CYS A 34 1.46 -3.74 -1.57
CA CYS A 34 2.09 -4.14 -2.83
C CYS A 34 1.34 -5.31 -3.49
N ASP A 35 0.96 -6.31 -2.69
CA ASP A 35 0.16 -7.44 -3.19
C ASP A 35 -1.24 -7.01 -3.63
N ALA A 36 -1.89 -6.12 -2.88
CA ALA A 36 -3.20 -5.58 -3.21
C ALA A 36 -3.16 -4.71 -4.48
N TRP A 37 -2.10 -3.91 -4.64
CA TRP A 37 -1.85 -3.15 -5.86
C TRP A 37 -1.86 -4.06 -7.08
N ASN A 38 -1.12 -5.16 -7.02
CA ASN A 38 -0.98 -6.10 -8.14
C ASN A 38 -2.27 -6.87 -8.48
N LYS A 39 -3.28 -6.83 -7.60
CA LYS A 39 -4.60 -7.45 -7.81
C LYS A 39 -5.64 -6.44 -8.29
N ASP A 40 -5.30 -5.15 -8.38
CA ASP A 40 -6.22 -4.09 -8.80
C ASP A 40 -5.92 -3.68 -10.26
N ALA A 41 -6.87 -3.94 -11.16
CA ALA A 41 -6.72 -3.62 -12.58
C ALA A 41 -6.64 -2.09 -12.83
N ALA A 42 -7.30 -1.27 -12.02
CA ALA A 42 -7.21 0.18 -12.16
C ALA A 42 -5.78 0.66 -11.85
N LEU A 43 -5.09 0.01 -10.91
CA LEU A 43 -3.69 0.31 -10.61
C LEU A 43 -2.74 -0.27 -11.66
N THR A 44 -2.84 -1.56 -11.94
CA THR A 44 -1.89 -2.24 -12.84
C THR A 44 -2.02 -1.80 -14.30
N ASP A 45 -3.25 -1.75 -14.83
CA ASP A 45 -3.49 -1.38 -16.23
C ASP A 45 -3.58 0.15 -16.38
N GLY A 46 -4.33 0.81 -15.49
CA GLY A 46 -4.56 2.25 -15.58
C GLY A 46 -3.32 3.12 -15.37
N LEU A 47 -2.26 2.58 -14.75
CA LEU A 47 -0.95 3.23 -14.64
C LEU A 47 0.11 2.66 -15.58
N GLY A 48 -0.22 1.60 -16.34
CA GLY A 48 0.69 0.86 -17.21
C GLY A 48 1.13 1.61 -18.48
N GLU A 49 0.42 2.68 -18.84
CA GLU A 49 0.76 3.48 -20.02
C GLU A 49 1.75 4.62 -19.70
N LYS A 50 1.27 5.88 -19.67
CA LYS A 50 2.14 7.06 -19.59
C LYS A 50 2.80 7.21 -18.23
N TRP A 51 2.09 6.84 -17.16
CA TRP A 51 2.56 7.04 -15.80
C TRP A 51 3.82 6.22 -15.55
N ILE A 52 3.75 4.88 -15.66
CA ILE A 52 4.91 4.05 -15.31
C ILE A 52 6.13 4.31 -16.21
N LYS A 53 5.90 4.73 -17.46
CA LYS A 53 6.96 5.08 -18.42
C LYS A 53 7.68 6.40 -18.11
N ASN A 54 7.11 7.26 -17.26
CA ASN A 54 7.82 8.45 -16.78
C ASN A 54 8.72 8.11 -15.59
N ASP A 55 9.74 7.29 -15.80
CA ASP A 55 10.65 6.82 -14.75
C ASP A 55 12.07 7.42 -14.87
N LYS A 56 12.25 8.38 -15.80
CA LYS A 56 13.54 8.96 -16.20
C LYS A 56 14.57 7.92 -16.67
N GLY A 57 14.11 6.81 -17.24
CA GLY A 57 14.96 5.71 -17.70
C GLY A 57 15.52 4.84 -16.57
N ARG A 58 15.02 4.98 -15.34
CA ARG A 58 15.48 4.18 -14.19
C ARG A 58 14.84 2.78 -14.15
N GLY A 59 13.76 2.55 -14.89
CA GLY A 59 13.00 1.30 -14.85
C GLY A 59 12.04 1.18 -13.66
N TYR A 60 11.89 2.23 -12.84
CA TYR A 60 11.02 2.20 -11.66
C TYR A 60 10.58 3.60 -11.20
N LYS A 61 9.45 3.60 -10.47
CA LYS A 61 9.00 4.70 -9.63
C LYS A 61 8.94 4.26 -8.18
N ILE A 62 9.20 5.21 -7.28
CA ILE A 62 9.12 5.03 -5.83
C ILE A 62 7.93 5.80 -5.28
N ILE A 63 7.20 5.16 -4.37
CA ILE A 63 6.16 5.79 -3.56
C ILE A 63 6.54 5.60 -2.09
N HIS A 64 6.78 6.70 -1.39
CA HIS A 64 6.86 6.71 0.06
C HIS A 64 5.50 7.07 0.67
N LEU A 65 5.09 6.33 1.70
CA LEU A 65 3.84 6.55 2.40
C LEU A 65 4.04 6.54 3.92
N TYR A 66 3.29 7.38 4.63
CA TYR A 66 3.23 7.38 6.08
C TYR A 66 1.98 8.07 6.63
N ARG A 67 1.75 7.89 7.93
CA ARG A 67 0.75 8.60 8.71
C ARG A 67 1.37 9.83 9.38
N THR A 68 0.85 11.01 9.08
CA THR A 68 1.36 12.29 9.60
C THR A 68 1.43 12.30 11.13
N ASP A 69 0.42 11.74 11.79
CA ASP A 69 0.31 11.64 13.25
C ASP A 69 1.24 10.58 13.88
N CYS A 70 1.88 9.73 13.07
CA CYS A 70 2.96 8.83 13.50
C CYS A 70 4.37 9.38 13.21
N GLY A 71 4.47 10.36 12.32
CA GLY A 71 5.71 11.06 11.97
C GLY A 71 6.44 10.46 10.76
N GLU A 72 7.19 11.31 10.05
CA GLU A 72 7.89 10.93 8.81
C GLU A 72 8.89 9.77 8.99
N ALA A 73 9.45 9.61 10.20
CA ALA A 73 10.38 8.52 10.51
C ALA A 73 9.76 7.13 10.30
N THR A 74 8.43 6.99 10.30
CA THR A 74 7.76 5.70 10.07
C THR A 74 7.48 5.40 8.60
N LYS A 75 8.03 6.20 7.66
CA LYS A 75 7.73 6.02 6.24
C LYS A 75 8.17 4.68 5.68
N THR A 76 7.34 4.15 4.81
CA THR A 76 7.56 2.90 4.08
C THR A 76 7.55 3.17 2.58
N GLU A 77 7.91 2.17 1.80
CA GLU A 77 8.17 2.28 0.38
C GLU A 77 7.39 1.24 -0.42
N LEU A 78 6.83 1.68 -1.56
CA LEU A 78 6.45 0.82 -2.67
C LEU A 78 7.36 1.12 -3.86
N LYS A 79 7.82 0.07 -4.53
CA LYS A 79 8.56 0.16 -5.81
C LYS A 79 7.70 -0.40 -6.92
N ILE A 80 7.38 0.44 -7.90
CA ILE A 80 6.56 0.10 -9.05
C ILE A 80 7.44 0.07 -10.30
N VAL A 81 7.30 -0.96 -11.13
CA VAL A 81 8.03 -1.13 -12.40
C VAL A 81 7.05 -1.36 -13.54
N ASP A 82 7.47 -1.02 -14.76
CA ASP A 82 6.77 -1.50 -15.96
C ASP A 82 7.11 -2.98 -16.13
N LYS A 83 6.08 -3.82 -16.13
CA LYS A 83 6.18 -5.22 -16.52
C LYS A 83 5.09 -5.51 -17.53
N ASP A 84 5.50 -5.73 -18.78
CA ASP A 84 4.61 -6.07 -19.90
C ASP A 84 3.50 -5.03 -20.12
N GLY A 85 3.81 -3.74 -19.94
CA GLY A 85 2.86 -2.64 -20.10
C GLY A 85 1.93 -2.44 -18.90
N LYS A 86 2.25 -3.05 -17.74
CA LYS A 86 1.51 -2.89 -16.48
C LYS A 86 2.40 -2.26 -15.42
N ALA A 87 1.82 -1.40 -14.59
CA ALA A 87 2.48 -0.85 -13.41
C ALA A 87 2.43 -1.88 -12.28
N MET A 88 3.48 -2.69 -12.15
CA MET A 88 3.54 -3.77 -11.16
C MET A 88 4.33 -3.34 -9.94
N CYS A 89 3.76 -3.53 -8.75
CA CYS A 89 4.50 -3.39 -7.51
C CYS A 89 5.41 -4.61 -7.32
N VAL A 90 6.72 -4.38 -7.19
CA VAL A 90 7.73 -5.44 -7.00
C VAL A 90 8.38 -5.43 -5.63
N TYR A 91 8.11 -4.39 -4.85
CA TYR A 91 8.56 -4.29 -3.46
C TYR A 91 7.60 -3.42 -2.65
N GLY A 92 7.28 -3.86 -1.45
CA GLY A 92 6.59 -3.10 -0.43
C GLY A 92 7.21 -3.36 0.94
N GLY A 93 7.64 -2.33 1.65
CA GLY A 93 8.31 -2.52 2.94
C GLY A 93 9.07 -1.29 3.45
N ALA A 94 10.18 -1.52 4.14
CA ALA A 94 11.05 -0.46 4.63
C ALA A 94 11.65 0.37 3.49
N VAL A 95 12.04 1.61 3.76
CA VAL A 95 12.69 2.46 2.75
C VAL A 95 13.98 1.82 2.26
N GLN A 96 14.07 1.61 0.94
CA GLN A 96 15.33 1.24 0.26
C GLN A 96 15.92 2.41 -0.52
N ASN A 97 15.09 3.39 -0.90
CA ASN A 97 15.48 4.56 -1.67
C ASN A 97 15.30 5.82 -0.81
N ALA A 98 16.31 6.16 -0.01
CA ALA A 98 16.25 7.33 0.88
C ALA A 98 16.24 8.68 0.12
N GLN A 99 16.82 8.70 -1.08
CA GLN A 99 16.86 9.89 -1.95
C GLN A 99 15.78 9.77 -3.03
N MET A 100 14.80 10.65 -2.98
CA MET A 100 13.67 10.67 -3.91
C MET A 100 13.94 11.60 -5.09
N ASP A 101 13.57 11.19 -6.31
CA ASP A 101 13.49 12.10 -7.46
C ASP A 101 12.05 12.55 -7.64
N HIS A 102 11.65 13.64 -6.99
CA HIS A 102 10.26 14.13 -7.00
C HIS A 102 9.76 14.64 -8.36
N ALA A 103 10.55 14.55 -9.43
CA ALA A 103 10.03 14.71 -10.79
C ALA A 103 9.30 13.45 -11.29
N VAL A 104 9.53 12.30 -10.66
CA VAL A 104 8.96 10.99 -11.06
C VAL A 104 8.49 10.13 -9.88
N ASP A 105 8.99 10.39 -8.67
CA ASP A 105 8.66 9.69 -7.44
C ASP A 105 7.68 10.49 -6.58
N TYR A 106 7.06 9.78 -5.64
CA TYR A 106 5.97 10.31 -4.83
C TYR A 106 6.22 10.12 -3.34
N THR A 107 5.94 11.14 -2.55
CA THR A 107 5.77 11.01 -1.10
C THR A 107 4.35 11.44 -0.75
N MET A 108 3.64 10.57 -0.05
CA MET A 108 2.23 10.76 0.29
C MET A 108 2.01 10.54 1.77
N HIS A 109 1.33 11.49 2.43
CA HIS A 109 1.00 11.34 3.83
C HIS A 109 -0.26 12.09 4.23
N ALA A 110 -0.95 11.56 5.21
CA ALA A 110 -2.17 12.11 5.79
C ALA A 110 -2.28 11.65 7.24
N THR A 111 -3.16 12.23 8.03
CA THR A 111 -3.45 11.65 9.35
C THR A 111 -4.16 10.30 9.20
N SER A 112 -4.11 9.47 10.23
CA SER A 112 -4.84 8.20 10.30
C SER A 112 -6.30 8.31 9.90
N GLU A 113 -6.98 9.32 10.44
CA GLU A 113 -8.38 9.63 10.14
C GLU A 113 -8.57 9.83 8.63
N ARG A 114 -7.77 10.69 8.01
CA ARG A 114 -7.88 10.98 6.57
C ARG A 114 -7.56 9.76 5.71
N TRP A 115 -6.58 8.95 6.09
CA TRP A 115 -6.30 7.68 5.41
C TRP A 115 -7.49 6.71 5.47
N ASN A 116 -8.14 6.59 6.62
CA ASN A 116 -9.32 5.74 6.78
C ASN A 116 -10.51 6.25 5.96
N GLU A 117 -10.79 7.55 6.00
CA GLU A 117 -11.89 8.14 5.24
C GLU A 117 -11.68 7.98 3.71
N MET A 118 -10.45 8.19 3.22
CA MET A 118 -10.09 7.92 1.82
C MET A 118 -10.21 6.43 1.49
N GLY A 119 -9.76 5.56 2.41
CA GLY A 119 -9.91 4.11 2.33
C GLY A 119 -11.36 3.66 2.16
N ALA A 120 -12.27 4.29 2.92
CA ALA A 120 -13.71 4.05 2.86
C ALA A 120 -14.38 4.66 1.61
N GLY A 121 -13.66 5.44 0.81
CA GLY A 121 -14.21 6.12 -0.37
C GLY A 121 -15.05 7.36 -0.04
N GLU A 122 -15.01 7.87 1.19
CA GLU A 122 -15.75 9.07 1.60
C GLU A 122 -15.19 10.35 0.94
N TYR A 123 -13.91 10.29 0.52
CA TYR A 123 -13.24 11.34 -0.23
C TYR A 123 -12.59 10.80 -1.49
N GLY A 124 -13.10 11.21 -2.64
CA GLY A 124 -12.37 11.05 -3.90
C GLY A 124 -11.07 11.87 -3.90
N PRO A 125 -10.06 11.46 -4.69
CA PRO A 125 -8.73 12.07 -4.71
C PRO A 125 -8.75 13.58 -4.98
N MET A 126 -9.71 14.09 -5.78
CA MET A 126 -9.86 15.53 -5.99
C MET A 126 -10.18 16.29 -4.71
N LYS A 127 -11.12 15.81 -3.88
CA LYS A 127 -11.45 16.45 -2.60
C LYS A 127 -10.29 16.34 -1.62
N ALA A 128 -9.61 15.19 -1.59
CA ALA A 128 -8.45 14.97 -0.73
C ALA A 128 -7.31 15.96 -1.02
N MET A 129 -7.02 16.21 -2.30
CA MET A 129 -6.02 17.19 -2.72
C MET A 129 -6.50 18.63 -2.54
N MET A 130 -7.73 18.96 -2.95
CA MET A 130 -8.29 20.31 -2.88
C MET A 130 -8.37 20.84 -1.44
N PHE A 131 -8.76 19.98 -0.48
CA PHE A 131 -8.80 20.34 0.93
C PHE A 131 -7.48 20.10 1.67
N GLY A 132 -6.41 19.72 0.96
CA GLY A 132 -5.09 19.48 1.54
C GLY A 132 -5.07 18.38 2.62
N ARG A 133 -6.00 17.42 2.53
CA ARG A 133 -6.20 16.29 3.46
C ARG A 133 -5.23 15.15 3.18
N LEU A 134 -4.81 15.03 1.93
CA LEU A 134 -3.63 14.29 1.52
C LEU A 134 -2.51 15.29 1.23
N LYS A 135 -1.38 15.13 1.90
CA LYS A 135 -0.14 15.82 1.55
C LYS A 135 0.60 14.98 0.53
N PHE A 136 1.10 15.67 -0.49
CA PHE A 136 1.63 15.05 -1.69
C PHE A 136 2.83 15.85 -2.19
N THR A 137 3.96 15.16 -2.36
CA THR A 137 5.17 15.66 -2.98
C THR A 137 5.50 14.75 -4.17
N GLY A 138 5.61 15.33 -5.37
CA GLY A 138 5.81 14.60 -6.61
C GLY A 138 5.28 15.38 -7.82
N PRO A 139 5.27 14.81 -9.04
CA PRO A 139 4.80 15.47 -10.25
C PRO A 139 3.27 15.62 -10.25
N LYS A 140 2.75 16.71 -9.66
CA LYS A 140 1.30 16.94 -9.50
C LYS A 140 0.50 16.87 -10.80
N MET A 141 1.04 17.38 -11.91
CA MET A 141 0.36 17.32 -13.22
C MET A 141 0.22 15.89 -13.73
N GLU A 142 1.22 15.04 -13.50
CA GLU A 142 1.15 13.62 -13.84
C GLU A 142 0.09 12.91 -12.98
N ALA A 143 0.08 13.14 -11.66
CA ALA A 143 -0.92 12.57 -10.77
C ALA A 143 -2.36 12.98 -11.16
N MET A 144 -2.57 14.23 -11.57
CA MET A 144 -3.85 14.71 -12.10
C MET A 144 -4.24 14.06 -13.44
N GLY A 145 -3.29 13.52 -14.19
CA GLY A 145 -3.56 12.76 -15.42
C GLY A 145 -4.08 11.34 -15.17
N VAL A 146 -3.93 10.81 -13.95
CA VAL A 146 -4.27 9.42 -13.57
C VAL A 146 -5.22 9.35 -12.37
N MET A 147 -6.17 10.28 -12.30
CA MET A 147 -7.08 10.42 -11.15
C MET A 147 -7.86 9.15 -10.80
N GLY A 148 -8.29 8.37 -11.80
CA GLY A 148 -9.01 7.11 -11.57
C GLY A 148 -8.15 6.06 -10.85
N PRO A 149 -7.00 5.67 -11.42
CA PRO A 149 -6.05 4.81 -10.72
C PRO A 149 -5.58 5.36 -9.38
N PHE A 150 -5.38 6.67 -9.29
CA PHE A 150 -5.01 7.31 -8.04
C PHE A 150 -6.09 7.14 -6.95
N GLU A 151 -7.38 7.18 -7.31
CA GLU A 151 -8.47 6.83 -6.40
C GLU A 151 -8.38 5.38 -5.92
N ALA A 152 -8.06 4.44 -6.81
CA ALA A 152 -7.89 3.03 -6.44
C ALA A 152 -6.76 2.85 -5.41
N PHE A 153 -5.66 3.59 -5.55
CA PHE A 153 -4.57 3.63 -4.56
C PHE A 153 -5.06 4.15 -3.20
N LEU A 154 -5.79 5.27 -3.18
CA LEU A 154 -6.30 5.86 -1.94
C LEU A 154 -7.32 4.97 -1.21
N ARG A 155 -7.93 4.00 -1.90
CA ARG A 155 -8.83 3.02 -1.31
C ARG A 155 -8.12 1.82 -0.67
N LEU A 156 -6.82 1.63 -0.88
CA LEU A 156 -6.07 0.51 -0.30
C LEU A 156 -6.18 0.42 1.24
N PRO A 157 -6.10 1.53 2.01
CA PRO A 157 -6.37 1.52 3.46
C PRO A 157 -7.72 0.95 3.88
N GLY A 158 -8.75 1.04 3.04
CA GLY A 158 -10.06 0.43 3.31
C GLY A 158 -10.18 -1.03 2.90
N LYS A 159 -9.21 -1.54 2.11
CA LYS A 159 -9.18 -2.93 1.61
C LYS A 159 -8.24 -3.83 2.40
N ILE A 160 -7.24 -3.25 3.08
CA ILE A 160 -6.19 -3.99 3.78
C ILE A 160 -6.35 -3.75 5.28
N PRO A 161 -6.53 -4.81 6.09
CA PRO A 161 -6.59 -4.67 7.54
C PRO A 161 -5.37 -3.91 8.09
N GLY A 162 -5.63 -2.88 8.89
CA GLY A 162 -4.58 -2.05 9.48
C GLY A 162 -4.94 -1.64 10.90
N ASP A 163 -4.06 -1.96 11.85
CA ASP A 163 -4.21 -1.50 13.24
C ASP A 163 -3.88 0.01 13.37
N LYS A 164 -4.46 0.66 14.39
CA LYS A 164 -4.33 2.10 14.63
C LYS A 164 -3.03 2.50 15.31
N ALA A 165 -2.31 1.57 15.93
CA ALA A 165 -1.00 1.82 16.51
C ALA A 165 -0.06 2.42 15.46
N CYS A 166 0.86 3.28 15.88
CA CYS A 166 1.86 3.79 14.98
C CYS A 166 2.88 2.68 14.66
N PRO A 167 3.34 2.58 13.40
CA PRO A 167 4.44 1.68 13.07
C PRO A 167 5.69 1.98 13.89
N ALA A 168 6.54 0.96 14.07
CA ALA A 168 7.87 1.16 14.60
C ALA A 168 8.67 2.11 13.68
N LYS A 169 9.53 2.93 14.30
CA LYS A 169 10.46 3.84 13.61
C LYS A 169 11.73 3.11 13.23
#